data_AF-A0A949G094-F1
#
_entry.id   AF-A0A949G094-F1
#
_cell.length_a   1.000
_cell.length_b   1.000
_cell.length_c   1.000
_cell.angle_alpha   90.00
_cell.angle_beta   90.00
_cell.angle_gamma   90.00
#
_symmetry.space_group_name_H-M   'P 1'
#
loop_
_entity.id
_entity.type
_entity.pdbx_description
1 polymer ?
#
loop_
_entity_poly.entity_id
_entity_poly.type
_entity_poly.pdbx_seq_one_letter_code
_entity_poly.pdbx_strand_id
1 'polypeptide(L)'
;MLSESVRSQKTRIDRRTVPGTISLPEGGMAGADAITEMARELARKHPDAPIKTLARRLMHETGNALTINQARLRMARCFGKQGAQSRRLIKPVVHRPHRQSGVEYAMPPSKAADWTPYTLDVTGVVGVLSDIHVPYHSEVALRAAVDHLKSLGLAALVLNGDTADFYTISRFIKVPSKRNFKAELNAIRQLLGWLRQEFPAIPIVFKAGNHEERWCHWLYQHAPEISDEPEMGLAAWLKLADHNIDLVEDQRPIMAGKLPILHGHEKGKGISSPVNQARGAFLRLHHTVLEGHGHRTSGHCEPDMFGAEVFCWSTGCLCDLRPEYARINKMNWGFASVQVFPDGSFNVSNYRITAEGKVRTS
;
A
#
# COMPACT_ATOMS: atom_id res chain seq x y z
N MET A 1 47.56 5.33 -18.22
CA MET A 1 47.88 6.78 -18.13
C MET A 1 46.60 7.49 -17.76
N LEU A 2 46.47 8.35 -16.76
CA LEU A 2 47.36 8.85 -15.72
C LEU A 2 46.40 9.42 -14.65
N SER A 3 46.54 8.95 -13.42
CA SER A 3 46.11 9.68 -12.23
C SER A 3 47.02 10.90 -12.07
N GLU A 4 46.51 12.08 -11.70
CA GLU A 4 47.28 12.96 -10.81
C GLU A 4 46.46 14.09 -10.19
N SER A 5 46.75 14.29 -8.90
CA SER A 5 46.27 15.36 -8.04
C SER A 5 47.13 16.61 -8.23
N VAL A 6 46.57 17.82 -8.11
CA VAL A 6 47.39 19.00 -7.77
C VAL A 6 46.67 19.94 -6.81
N ARG A 7 47.38 20.20 -5.70
CA ARG A 7 47.11 21.11 -4.59
C ARG A 7 46.98 22.58 -5.03
N SER A 8 46.04 23.31 -4.44
CA SER A 8 45.97 24.77 -4.45
C SER A 8 47.04 25.39 -3.54
N GLN A 9 47.92 26.22 -4.13
CA GLN A 9 48.92 27.04 -3.46
C GLN A 9 48.28 28.34 -2.92
N LYS A 10 48.57 28.67 -1.66
CA LYS A 10 48.26 29.96 -1.03
C LYS A 10 49.27 31.01 -1.48
N THR A 11 48.81 32.08 -2.12
CA THR A 11 49.59 33.31 -2.34
C THR A 11 49.38 34.29 -1.18
N ARG A 12 50.51 34.67 -0.58
CA ARG A 12 50.67 35.71 0.43
C ARG A 12 50.75 37.04 -0.32
N ILE A 13 49.97 38.05 0.07
CA ILE A 13 50.22 39.45 -0.34
C ILE A 13 50.43 40.25 0.94
N ASP A 14 51.64 40.80 1.03
CA ASP A 14 52.13 41.73 2.02
C ASP A 14 51.86 43.17 1.53
N ARG A 15 51.37 44.04 2.41
CA ARG A 15 51.39 45.51 2.24
C ARG A 15 51.54 46.18 3.62
N ARG A 16 52.78 46.52 3.97
CA ARG A 16 53.13 47.71 4.78
C ARG A 16 52.71 48.97 3.97
N THR A 17 52.27 50.11 4.51
CA THR A 17 53.00 51.06 5.40
C THR A 17 52.11 52.24 5.88
N VAL A 18 52.06 52.47 7.23
CA VAL A 18 52.09 53.73 8.09
C VAL A 18 51.10 54.91 7.84
N PRO A 19 50.83 55.89 8.76
CA PRO A 19 51.07 56.06 10.22
C PRO A 19 49.82 56.43 11.06
N GLY A 20 49.94 56.39 12.40
CA GLY A 20 49.03 57.11 13.29
C GLY A 20 49.12 56.67 14.75
N THR A 21 50.16 57.09 15.45
CA THR A 21 50.24 57.03 16.92
C THR A 21 49.19 57.96 17.52
N ILE A 22 48.16 57.40 18.15
CA ILE A 22 47.29 58.13 19.07
C ILE A 22 47.58 57.58 20.47
N SER A 23 48.06 58.49 21.31
CA SER A 23 48.34 58.32 22.73
C SER A 23 47.08 57.92 23.50
N LEU A 24 47.20 56.93 24.40
CA LEU A 24 46.18 56.60 25.39
C LEU A 24 46.35 57.51 26.62
N PRO A 25 45.28 58.11 27.16
CA PRO A 25 45.35 58.75 28.46
C PRO A 25 45.21 57.69 29.56
N GLU A 26 46.06 57.82 30.58
CA GLU A 26 45.97 57.06 31.83
C GLU A 26 44.81 57.54 32.70
N GLY A 27 44.19 56.59 33.40
CA GLY A 27 43.53 56.83 34.68
C GLY A 27 42.02 57.07 34.68
N GLY A 28 41.24 56.08 35.11
CA GLY A 28 39.86 56.27 35.57
C GLY A 28 39.01 55.00 35.53
N MET A 29 38.47 54.61 36.70
CA MET A 29 37.41 53.61 36.99
C MET A 29 37.01 52.66 35.85
N ALA A 30 37.16 51.34 36.04
CA ALA A 30 36.81 50.24 35.12
C ALA A 30 35.55 50.49 34.26
N GLY A 31 35.72 51.27 33.19
CA GLY A 31 34.70 51.61 32.20
C GLY A 31 34.63 50.46 31.22
N ALA A 32 33.41 50.02 30.89
CA ALA A 32 33.22 49.01 29.86
C ALA A 32 33.92 49.46 28.56
N ASP A 33 34.63 48.55 27.89
CA ASP A 33 35.26 48.86 26.61
C ASP A 33 34.23 49.38 25.60
N ALA A 34 34.63 50.29 24.71
CA ALA A 34 33.72 50.98 23.78
C ALA A 34 32.81 50.01 22.99
N ILE A 35 33.32 48.83 22.68
CA ILE A 35 32.57 47.78 21.98
C ILE A 35 31.51 47.14 22.88
N THR A 36 31.74 47.02 24.19
CA THR A 36 30.71 46.57 25.14
C THR A 36 29.62 47.62 25.31
N GLU A 37 29.93 48.91 25.35
CA GLU A 37 28.87 49.93 25.44
C GLU A 37 28.01 49.96 24.16
N MET A 38 28.62 49.78 22.98
CA MET A 38 27.91 49.59 21.71
C MET A 38 26.99 48.35 21.75
N ALA A 39 27.46 47.24 22.32
CA ALA A 39 26.65 46.03 22.50
C ALA A 39 25.45 46.26 23.44
N ARG A 40 25.65 47.06 24.51
CA ARG A 40 24.58 47.45 25.43
C ARG A 40 23.56 48.35 24.75
N GLU A 41 24.01 49.32 23.95
CA GLU A 41 23.14 50.20 23.18
C GLU A 41 22.31 49.42 22.14
N LEU A 42 22.94 48.52 21.38
CA LEU A 42 22.23 47.62 20.46
C LEU A 42 21.21 46.74 21.18
N ALA A 43 21.54 46.28 22.40
CA ALA A 43 20.61 45.51 23.21
C ALA A 43 19.41 46.35 23.70
N ARG A 44 19.63 47.63 24.05
CA ARG A 44 18.56 48.57 24.44
C ARG A 44 17.65 48.95 23.24
N LYS A 45 18.25 49.23 22.08
CA LYS A 45 17.50 49.62 20.86
C LYS A 45 16.69 48.48 20.26
N HIS A 46 17.17 47.23 20.41
CA HIS A 46 16.54 46.06 19.81
C HIS A 46 16.33 44.94 20.86
N PRO A 47 15.46 45.19 21.86
CA PRO A 47 15.28 44.30 23.00
C PRO A 47 14.70 42.93 22.63
N ASP A 48 14.10 42.74 21.45
CA ASP A 48 13.49 41.46 21.02
C ASP A 48 14.24 40.71 19.90
N ALA A 49 15.18 41.38 19.23
CA ALA A 49 15.88 40.80 18.08
C ALA A 49 16.77 39.61 18.45
N PRO A 50 16.85 38.52 17.65
CA PRO A 50 17.68 37.35 17.97
C PRO A 50 19.15 37.69 18.24
N ILE A 51 19.76 37.07 19.26
CA ILE A 51 21.15 37.33 19.68
C ILE A 51 22.14 37.15 18.51
N LYS A 52 21.91 36.14 17.65
CA LYS A 52 22.74 35.87 16.47
C LYS A 52 22.67 37.01 15.45
N THR A 53 21.52 37.65 15.29
CA THR A 53 21.32 38.78 14.39
C THR A 53 22.05 40.03 14.92
N LEU A 54 21.88 40.34 16.21
CA LEU A 54 22.57 41.46 16.85
C LEU A 54 24.09 41.26 16.89
N ALA A 55 24.56 40.03 17.07
CA ALA A 55 25.99 39.71 17.04
C ALA A 55 26.63 39.98 15.66
N ARG A 56 25.93 39.67 14.55
CA ARG A 56 26.42 40.02 13.19
C ARG A 56 26.50 41.52 13.00
N ARG A 57 25.51 42.26 13.49
CA ARG A 57 25.47 43.71 13.42
C ARG A 57 26.60 44.36 14.22
N LEU A 58 26.81 43.94 15.46
CA LEU A 58 27.92 44.39 16.30
C LEU A 58 29.29 44.09 15.66
N MET A 59 29.46 42.92 15.03
CA MET A 59 30.68 42.58 14.30
C MET A 59 30.95 43.54 13.14
N HIS A 60 29.90 43.89 12.37
CA HIS A 60 30.03 44.81 11.24
C HIS A 60 30.28 46.26 11.69
N GLU A 61 29.56 46.74 12.72
CA GLU A 61 29.69 48.09 13.27
C GLU A 61 31.05 48.32 13.96
N THR A 62 31.74 47.24 14.36
CA THR A 62 33.10 47.28 14.91
C THR A 62 34.19 47.09 13.83
N GLY A 63 33.83 47.12 12.54
CA GLY A 63 34.78 46.93 11.44
C GLY A 63 35.43 45.54 11.42
N ASN A 64 34.69 44.51 11.87
CA ASN A 64 35.18 43.13 12.05
C ASN A 64 36.32 42.97 13.08
N ALA A 65 36.47 43.91 14.02
CA ALA A 65 37.42 43.78 15.12
C ALA A 65 37.12 42.58 16.05
N LEU A 66 35.88 42.08 16.04
CA LEU A 66 35.46 40.88 16.75
C LEU A 66 35.14 39.74 15.78
N THR A 67 35.41 38.51 16.20
CA THR A 67 34.78 37.34 15.56
C THR A 67 33.30 37.27 15.90
N ILE A 68 32.51 36.61 15.05
CA ILE A 68 31.08 36.40 15.29
C ILE A 68 30.79 35.71 16.64
N ASN A 69 31.68 34.82 17.10
CA ASN A 69 31.56 34.15 18.39
C ASN A 69 31.81 35.09 19.56
N GLN A 70 32.81 35.97 19.46
CA GLN A 70 33.08 36.99 20.47
C GLN A 70 31.92 38.01 20.55
N ALA A 71 31.41 38.45 19.40
CA ALA A 71 30.22 39.33 19.35
C ALA A 71 28.98 38.64 19.95
N ARG A 72 28.76 37.36 19.66
CA ARG A 72 27.65 36.56 20.23
C ARG A 72 27.74 36.45 21.74
N LEU A 73 28.94 36.21 22.29
CA LEU A 73 29.13 36.11 23.74
C LEU A 73 28.85 37.46 24.44
N ARG A 74 29.27 38.58 23.84
CA ARG A 74 29.01 39.94 24.34
C ARG A 74 27.52 40.27 24.31
N MET A 75 26.83 40.00 23.20
CA MET A 75 25.37 40.17 23.13
C MET A 75 24.65 39.25 24.12
N ALA A 76 25.08 37.99 24.27
CA ALA A 76 24.49 37.06 25.25
C ALA A 76 24.67 37.53 26.70
N ARG A 77 25.77 38.22 27.04
CA ARG A 77 25.96 38.87 28.35
C ARG A 77 24.92 39.98 28.57
N CYS A 78 24.69 40.82 27.57
CA CYS A 78 23.71 41.91 27.66
C CYS A 78 22.28 41.40 27.92
N PHE A 79 21.94 40.21 27.43
CA PHE A 79 20.64 39.57 27.64
C PHE A 79 20.57 38.55 28.79
N GLY A 80 21.63 38.39 29.57
CA GLY A 80 21.68 37.45 30.70
C GLY A 80 21.68 35.97 30.31
N LYS A 81 22.01 35.62 29.06
CA LYS A 81 22.03 34.25 28.50
C LYS A 81 23.41 33.59 28.59
N GLN A 82 24.15 33.87 29.66
CA GLN A 82 25.49 33.33 29.96
C GLN A 82 25.44 32.43 31.20
N GLY A 83 26.49 31.64 31.45
CA GLY A 83 26.57 30.72 32.59
C GLY A 83 26.40 31.38 33.96
N ALA A 84 26.08 30.58 34.99
CA ALA A 84 25.70 31.06 36.32
C ALA A 84 26.72 31.99 36.98
N GLN A 85 28.02 31.72 36.82
CA GLN A 85 29.11 32.55 37.36
C GLN A 85 29.12 33.96 36.73
N SER A 86 28.95 34.06 35.41
CA SER A 86 28.91 35.35 34.69
C SER A 86 27.70 36.21 35.06
N ARG A 87 26.56 35.59 35.39
CA ARG A 87 25.34 36.29 35.83
C ARG A 87 25.46 36.89 37.23
N ARG A 88 26.36 36.36 38.08
CA ARG A 88 26.65 36.94 39.40
C ARG A 88 27.51 38.20 39.31
N LEU A 89 28.41 38.25 38.33
CA LEU A 89 29.38 39.34 38.16
C LEU A 89 28.82 40.52 37.36
N ILE A 90 27.92 40.27 36.39
CA ILE A 90 27.41 41.30 35.48
C ILE A 90 25.89 41.20 35.41
N LYS A 91 25.19 42.27 35.81
CA LYS A 91 23.74 42.38 35.65
C LYS A 91 23.39 42.56 34.17
N PRO A 92 22.38 41.85 33.64
CA PRO A 92 21.95 42.02 32.26
C PRO A 92 21.38 43.41 32.04
N VAL A 93 21.56 43.95 30.83
CA VAL A 93 20.99 45.24 30.42
C VAL A 93 19.52 45.09 30.06
N VAL A 94 19.15 43.97 29.45
CA VAL A 94 17.75 43.61 29.14
C VAL A 94 17.55 42.15 29.54
N HIS A 95 16.63 41.88 30.46
CA HIS A 95 16.32 40.48 30.80
C HIS A 95 15.42 39.88 29.72
N ARG A 96 15.85 38.77 29.10
CA ARG A 96 14.99 37.97 28.22
C ARG A 96 14.61 36.66 28.90
N PRO A 97 13.33 36.30 28.99
CA PRO A 97 12.93 34.97 29.42
C PRO A 97 13.51 33.91 28.47
N HIS A 98 13.63 32.66 28.92
CA HIS A 98 13.97 31.58 28.01
C HIS A 98 12.84 31.44 26.99
N ARG A 99 13.17 31.42 25.69
CA ARG A 99 12.18 31.03 24.68
C ARG A 99 11.82 29.57 24.95
N GLN A 100 10.53 29.25 24.97
CA GLN A 100 10.10 27.86 24.98
C GLN A 100 10.75 27.16 23.78
N SER A 101 11.46 26.06 24.04
CA SER A 101 12.16 25.30 23.01
C SER A 101 11.13 24.57 22.15
N GLY A 102 11.07 24.88 20.85
CA GLY A 102 10.42 24.08 19.81
C GLY A 102 8.90 23.95 19.93
N VAL A 103 8.20 23.93 18.79
CA VAL A 103 6.84 23.40 18.76
C VAL A 103 6.99 21.87 18.83
N GLU A 104 6.40 21.24 19.85
CA GLU A 104 6.23 19.79 19.85
C GLU A 104 5.14 19.44 18.84
N TYR A 105 5.54 18.85 17.71
CA TYR A 105 4.59 18.34 16.73
C TYR A 105 4.10 16.97 17.19
N ALA A 106 2.79 16.84 17.44
CA ALA A 106 2.16 15.54 17.62
C ALA A 106 2.12 14.80 16.27
N MET A 107 2.37 13.49 16.30
CA MET A 107 2.14 12.64 15.14
C MET A 107 0.64 12.65 14.80
N PRO A 108 0.25 12.93 13.55
CA PRO A 108 -1.16 12.91 13.17
C PRO A 108 -1.75 11.50 13.32
N PRO A 109 -3.04 11.37 13.65
CA PRO A 109 -3.70 10.07 13.71
C PRO A 109 -3.70 9.42 12.32
N SER A 110 -3.42 8.11 12.29
CA SER A 110 -3.48 7.33 11.06
C SER A 110 -4.93 7.13 10.62
N LYS A 111 -5.17 7.15 9.30
CA LYS A 111 -6.43 6.72 8.67
C LYS A 111 -6.32 5.32 8.07
N ALA A 112 -5.21 4.62 8.32
CA ALA A 112 -5.03 3.26 7.84
C ALA A 112 -6.05 2.34 8.53
N ALA A 113 -6.76 1.54 7.74
CA ALA A 113 -7.64 0.49 8.21
C ALA A 113 -6.89 -0.85 8.23
N ASP A 114 -7.30 -1.75 9.12
CA ASP A 114 -6.73 -3.08 9.20
C ASP A 114 -7.14 -3.94 8.01
N TRP A 115 -6.16 -4.64 7.42
CA TRP A 115 -6.38 -5.58 6.33
C TRP A 115 -6.13 -7.00 6.84
N THR A 116 -7.22 -7.73 7.10
CA THR A 116 -7.24 -9.07 7.69
C THR A 116 -7.87 -10.08 6.73
N PRO A 117 -7.41 -11.34 6.72
CA PRO A 117 -8.02 -12.39 5.92
C PRO A 117 -9.50 -12.64 6.29
N TYR A 118 -10.29 -13.10 5.32
CA TYR A 118 -11.57 -13.74 5.60
C TYR A 118 -11.29 -15.21 5.98
N THR A 119 -11.76 -15.66 7.14
CA THR A 119 -11.54 -17.04 7.59
C THR A 119 -12.77 -17.88 7.28
N LEU A 120 -12.60 -18.91 6.43
CA LEU A 120 -13.66 -19.88 6.15
C LEU A 120 -13.61 -20.99 7.20
N ASP A 121 -14.45 -20.85 8.24
CA ASP A 121 -14.47 -21.75 9.39
C ASP A 121 -15.26 -23.04 9.10
N VAL A 122 -14.65 -23.92 8.29
CA VAL A 122 -15.22 -25.22 7.93
C VAL A 122 -14.16 -26.32 7.95
N THR A 123 -14.56 -27.51 8.41
CA THR A 123 -13.80 -28.76 8.23
C THR A 123 -14.53 -29.61 7.21
N GLY A 124 -13.81 -30.15 6.21
CA GLY A 124 -14.41 -30.91 5.10
C GLY A 124 -13.93 -30.43 3.74
N VAL A 125 -14.63 -30.87 2.68
CA VAL A 125 -14.28 -30.53 1.30
C VAL A 125 -14.84 -29.15 0.93
N VAL A 126 -13.97 -28.22 0.57
CA VAL A 126 -14.34 -26.91 0.03
C VAL A 126 -14.22 -26.95 -1.49
N GLY A 127 -15.31 -26.67 -2.20
CA GLY A 127 -15.27 -26.49 -3.66
C GLY A 127 -14.80 -25.09 -4.03
N VAL A 128 -13.94 -24.97 -5.04
CA VAL A 128 -13.43 -23.67 -5.51
C VAL A 128 -13.67 -23.54 -7.00
N LEU A 129 -14.52 -22.58 -7.38
CA LEU A 129 -14.83 -22.24 -8.77
C LEU A 129 -14.31 -20.83 -9.05
N SER A 130 -13.45 -20.67 -10.05
CA SER A 130 -12.89 -19.38 -10.46
C SER A 130 -13.33 -19.03 -11.88
N ASP A 131 -13.39 -17.74 -12.20
CA ASP A 131 -13.49 -17.25 -13.58
C ASP A 131 -14.68 -17.87 -14.35
N ILE A 132 -15.90 -17.72 -13.81
CA ILE A 132 -17.13 -18.19 -14.48
C ILE A 132 -17.54 -17.20 -15.59
N HIS A 133 -17.31 -15.90 -15.40
CA HIS A 133 -17.62 -14.81 -16.35
C HIS A 133 -19.06 -14.85 -16.89
N VAL A 134 -20.08 -14.90 -16.05
CA VAL A 134 -21.46 -14.75 -16.54
C VAL A 134 -21.63 -13.37 -17.21
N PRO A 135 -22.19 -13.29 -18.44
CA PRO A 135 -22.94 -14.33 -19.18
C PRO A 135 -22.14 -15.15 -20.21
N TYR A 136 -20.82 -15.06 -20.25
CA TYR A 136 -19.93 -15.81 -21.16
C TYR A 136 -19.41 -17.13 -20.57
N HIS A 137 -20.13 -17.69 -19.60
CA HIS A 137 -19.78 -18.98 -19.00
C HIS A 137 -19.94 -20.12 -20.00
N SER A 138 -19.14 -21.18 -19.83
CA SER A 138 -19.34 -22.44 -20.55
C SER A 138 -20.30 -23.31 -19.75
N GLU A 139 -21.51 -23.52 -20.28
CA GLU A 139 -22.51 -24.40 -19.64
C GLU A 139 -21.96 -25.81 -19.41
N VAL A 140 -21.19 -26.35 -20.38
CA VAL A 140 -20.58 -27.68 -20.30
C VAL A 140 -19.57 -27.74 -19.15
N ALA A 141 -18.69 -26.76 -19.06
CA ALA A 141 -17.65 -26.75 -18.03
C ALA A 141 -18.25 -26.54 -16.63
N LEU A 142 -19.16 -25.58 -16.51
CA LEU A 142 -19.78 -25.23 -15.24
C LEU A 142 -20.64 -26.37 -14.69
N ARG A 143 -21.45 -27.02 -15.55
CA ARG A 143 -22.24 -28.19 -15.16
C ARG A 143 -21.34 -29.33 -14.68
N ALA A 144 -20.30 -29.67 -15.45
CA ALA A 144 -19.36 -30.73 -15.10
C ALA A 144 -18.64 -30.46 -13.76
N ALA A 145 -18.25 -29.22 -13.51
CA ALA A 145 -17.64 -28.82 -12.24
C ALA A 145 -18.61 -28.99 -11.06
N VAL A 146 -19.84 -28.47 -11.20
CA VAL A 146 -20.86 -28.55 -10.14
C VAL A 146 -21.25 -30.00 -9.86
N ASP A 147 -21.50 -30.83 -10.88
CA ASP A 147 -21.87 -32.23 -10.71
C ASP A 147 -20.77 -33.02 -10.00
N HIS A 148 -19.51 -32.78 -10.38
CA HIS A 148 -18.37 -33.41 -9.71
C HIS A 148 -18.28 -32.97 -8.24
N LEU A 149 -18.37 -31.68 -7.95
CA LEU A 149 -18.31 -31.16 -6.58
C LEU A 149 -19.45 -31.67 -5.71
N LYS A 150 -20.67 -31.80 -6.25
CA LYS A 150 -21.79 -32.44 -5.55
C LYS A 150 -21.47 -33.87 -5.14
N SER A 151 -20.81 -34.64 -6.01
CA SER A 151 -20.42 -36.02 -5.70
C SER A 151 -19.43 -36.16 -4.54
N LEU A 152 -18.70 -35.09 -4.20
CA LEU A 152 -17.71 -35.09 -3.12
C LEU A 152 -18.29 -34.79 -1.74
N GLY A 153 -19.54 -34.32 -1.65
CA GLY A 153 -20.16 -33.92 -0.38
C GLY A 153 -19.46 -32.70 0.24
N LEU A 154 -19.66 -31.52 -0.37
CA LEU A 154 -19.01 -30.30 0.07
C LEU A 154 -19.43 -29.86 1.48
N ALA A 155 -18.49 -29.26 2.21
CA ALA A 155 -18.71 -28.49 3.42
C ALA A 155 -18.92 -27.00 3.12
N ALA A 156 -18.33 -26.48 2.04
CA ALA A 156 -18.49 -25.09 1.59
C ALA A 156 -18.19 -24.96 0.09
N LEU A 157 -18.70 -23.88 -0.52
CA LEU A 157 -18.38 -23.49 -1.89
C LEU A 157 -17.79 -22.08 -1.92
N VAL A 158 -16.68 -21.89 -2.61
CA VAL A 158 -16.05 -20.59 -2.85
C VAL A 158 -16.14 -20.26 -4.33
N LEU A 159 -16.77 -19.13 -4.65
CA LEU A 159 -16.75 -18.47 -5.94
C LEU A 159 -15.58 -17.48 -5.93
N ASN A 160 -14.44 -17.93 -6.45
CA ASN A 160 -13.14 -17.28 -6.27
C ASN A 160 -12.85 -16.21 -7.35
N GLY A 161 -13.71 -15.20 -7.42
CA GLY A 161 -13.55 -14.05 -8.30
C GLY A 161 -13.89 -14.30 -9.77
N ASP A 162 -14.16 -13.19 -10.48
CA ASP A 162 -14.57 -13.12 -11.88
C ASP A 162 -15.75 -14.08 -12.19
N THR A 163 -16.72 -14.14 -11.28
CA THR A 163 -17.98 -14.86 -11.48
C THR A 163 -18.92 -14.08 -12.41
N ALA A 164 -18.96 -12.76 -12.25
CA ALA A 164 -19.68 -11.81 -13.07
C ALA A 164 -18.71 -11.14 -14.04
N ASP A 165 -18.99 -11.16 -15.35
CA ASP A 165 -18.09 -10.54 -16.32
C ASP A 165 -18.18 -8.99 -16.31
N PHE A 166 -19.37 -8.44 -16.08
CA PHE A 166 -19.62 -7.00 -16.09
C PHE A 166 -19.04 -6.31 -17.34
N TYR A 167 -19.33 -6.87 -18.52
CA TYR A 167 -18.89 -6.35 -19.80
C TYR A 167 -19.34 -4.92 -20.02
N THR A 168 -20.61 -4.60 -19.72
CA THR A 168 -21.18 -3.26 -19.98
C THR A 168 -20.44 -2.14 -19.23
N ILE A 169 -20.00 -2.40 -18.00
CA ILE A 169 -19.28 -1.44 -17.15
C ILE A 169 -17.76 -1.62 -17.19
N SER A 170 -17.25 -2.47 -18.09
CA SER A 170 -15.82 -2.61 -18.32
C SER A 170 -15.17 -1.33 -18.86
N ARG A 171 -13.90 -1.12 -18.51
CA ARG A 171 -13.06 -0.04 -19.05
C ARG A 171 -12.61 -0.28 -20.49
N PHE A 172 -12.71 -1.51 -21.00
CA PHE A 172 -12.27 -1.86 -22.35
C PHE A 172 -13.25 -1.34 -23.40
N ILE A 173 -12.82 -1.35 -24.68
CA ILE A 173 -13.71 -1.00 -25.80
C ILE A 173 -14.86 -2.00 -25.84
N LYS A 174 -16.08 -1.47 -25.87
CA LYS A 174 -17.31 -2.25 -25.84
C LYS A 174 -18.09 -2.06 -27.12
N VAL A 175 -18.49 -3.16 -27.74
CA VAL A 175 -19.42 -3.15 -28.87
C VAL A 175 -20.78 -2.67 -28.36
N PRO A 176 -21.36 -1.56 -28.88
CA PRO A 176 -22.59 -0.99 -28.34
C PRO A 176 -23.77 -1.98 -28.28
N SER A 177 -23.91 -2.86 -29.28
CA SER A 177 -25.00 -3.84 -29.34
C SER A 177 -24.91 -4.94 -28.28
N LYS A 178 -23.73 -5.17 -27.69
CA LYS A 178 -23.53 -6.16 -26.62
C LYS A 178 -23.74 -5.57 -25.21
N ARG A 179 -24.04 -4.28 -25.10
CA ARG A 179 -24.23 -3.61 -23.81
C ARG A 179 -25.66 -3.82 -23.31
N ASN A 180 -25.82 -4.67 -22.30
CA ASN A 180 -27.09 -4.83 -21.62
C ASN A 180 -26.86 -5.22 -20.15
N PHE A 181 -26.52 -4.22 -19.34
CA PHE A 181 -26.22 -4.44 -17.92
C PHE A 181 -27.37 -5.09 -17.16
N LYS A 182 -28.63 -4.74 -17.48
CA LYS A 182 -29.80 -5.37 -16.86
C LYS A 182 -29.86 -6.88 -17.14
N ALA A 183 -29.57 -7.29 -18.37
CA ALA A 183 -29.53 -8.70 -18.73
C ALA A 183 -28.34 -9.42 -18.08
N GLU A 184 -27.15 -8.81 -18.06
CA GLU A 184 -25.98 -9.33 -17.35
C GLU A 184 -26.31 -9.58 -15.87
N LEU A 185 -26.88 -8.58 -15.20
CA LEU A 185 -27.26 -8.68 -13.78
C LEU A 185 -28.29 -9.77 -13.51
N ASN A 186 -29.30 -9.89 -14.37
CA ASN A 186 -30.29 -10.95 -14.25
C ASN A 186 -29.69 -12.34 -14.45
N ALA A 187 -28.76 -12.50 -15.41
CA ALA A 187 -28.07 -13.77 -15.64
C ALA A 187 -27.20 -14.16 -14.43
N ILE A 188 -26.49 -13.19 -13.81
CA ILE A 188 -25.68 -13.44 -12.61
C ILE A 188 -26.58 -13.87 -11.45
N ARG A 189 -27.68 -13.16 -11.19
CA ARG A 189 -28.65 -13.53 -10.14
C ARG A 189 -29.25 -14.92 -10.38
N GLN A 190 -29.57 -15.27 -11.63
CA GLN A 190 -30.04 -16.61 -11.99
C GLN A 190 -28.98 -17.69 -11.70
N LEU A 191 -27.71 -17.43 -12.01
CA LEU A 191 -26.62 -18.33 -11.66
C LEU A 191 -26.56 -18.55 -10.14
N LEU A 192 -26.58 -17.48 -9.35
CA LEU A 192 -26.48 -17.56 -7.89
C LEU A 192 -27.65 -18.35 -7.29
N GLY A 193 -28.86 -18.13 -7.80
CA GLY A 193 -30.03 -18.93 -7.45
C GLY A 193 -29.90 -20.40 -7.82
N TRP A 194 -29.38 -20.70 -9.03
CA TRP A 194 -29.11 -22.07 -9.45
C TRP A 194 -28.05 -22.74 -8.58
N LEU A 195 -26.93 -22.08 -8.28
CA LEU A 195 -25.89 -22.61 -7.39
C LEU A 195 -26.44 -22.88 -5.98
N ARG A 196 -27.28 -21.99 -5.44
CA ARG A 196 -27.95 -22.23 -4.16
C ARG A 196 -28.89 -23.44 -4.21
N GLN A 197 -29.59 -23.68 -5.32
CA GLN A 197 -30.40 -24.89 -5.50
C GLN A 197 -29.56 -26.16 -5.54
N GLU A 198 -28.42 -26.12 -6.22
CA GLU A 198 -27.49 -27.26 -6.30
C GLU A 198 -26.78 -27.52 -4.96
N PHE A 199 -26.61 -26.49 -4.12
CA PHE A 199 -25.94 -26.52 -2.82
C PHE A 199 -26.80 -25.86 -1.71
N PRO A 200 -27.87 -26.53 -1.23
CA PRO A 200 -28.88 -25.89 -0.38
C PRO A 200 -28.40 -25.53 1.02
N ALA A 201 -27.58 -26.40 1.63
CA ALA A 201 -27.30 -26.35 3.07
C ALA A 201 -25.93 -25.76 3.43
N ILE A 202 -25.01 -25.69 2.47
CA ILE A 202 -23.62 -25.31 2.75
C ILE A 202 -23.41 -23.79 2.64
N PRO A 203 -22.46 -23.20 3.38
CA PRO A 203 -22.03 -21.84 3.13
C PRO A 203 -21.49 -21.68 1.71
N ILE A 204 -21.85 -20.57 1.08
CA ILE A 204 -21.32 -20.15 -0.21
C ILE A 204 -20.67 -18.79 0.01
N VAL A 205 -19.39 -18.67 -0.35
CA VAL A 205 -18.63 -17.43 -0.27
C VAL A 205 -18.37 -16.93 -1.68
N PHE A 206 -18.74 -15.68 -1.93
CA PHE A 206 -18.48 -14.95 -3.15
C PHE A 206 -17.31 -13.99 -2.92
N LYS A 207 -16.17 -14.27 -3.54
CA LYS A 207 -15.02 -13.37 -3.55
C LYS A 207 -15.07 -12.46 -4.76
N ALA A 208 -14.88 -11.15 -4.56
CA ALA A 208 -14.75 -10.20 -5.66
C ALA A 208 -13.40 -10.36 -6.37
N GLY A 209 -13.45 -10.59 -7.69
CA GLY A 209 -12.32 -10.51 -8.61
C GLY A 209 -12.20 -9.13 -9.24
N ASN A 210 -11.31 -8.99 -10.22
CA ASN A 210 -11.12 -7.72 -10.92
C ASN A 210 -12.27 -7.36 -11.86
N HIS A 211 -13.12 -8.30 -12.24
CA HIS A 211 -14.36 -7.99 -12.95
C HIS A 211 -15.39 -7.39 -11.98
N GLU A 212 -15.55 -7.93 -10.78
CA GLU A 212 -16.47 -7.37 -9.79
C GLU A 212 -16.05 -6.00 -9.25
N GLU A 213 -14.76 -5.76 -9.07
CA GLU A 213 -14.25 -4.42 -8.70
C GLU A 213 -14.65 -3.31 -9.70
N ARG A 214 -15.02 -3.66 -10.93
CA ARG A 214 -15.53 -2.69 -11.91
C ARG A 214 -16.82 -2.03 -11.44
N TRP A 215 -17.63 -2.71 -10.63
CA TRP A 215 -18.84 -2.14 -10.05
C TRP A 215 -18.50 -0.91 -9.20
N CYS A 216 -17.63 -1.08 -8.21
CA CYS A 216 -17.22 0.01 -7.32
C CYS A 216 -16.53 1.13 -8.11
N HIS A 217 -15.62 0.80 -9.03
CA HIS A 217 -14.97 1.79 -9.88
C HIS A 217 -15.96 2.57 -10.76
N TRP A 218 -16.97 1.89 -11.33
CA TRP A 218 -17.99 2.55 -12.13
C TRP A 218 -18.84 3.50 -11.27
N LEU A 219 -19.21 3.06 -10.06
CA LEU A 219 -19.98 3.87 -9.10
C LEU A 219 -19.23 5.13 -8.68
N TYR A 220 -17.94 5.02 -8.34
CA TYR A 220 -17.09 6.18 -7.99
C TYR A 220 -16.98 7.20 -9.13
N GLN A 221 -17.06 6.75 -10.39
CA GLN A 221 -16.93 7.62 -11.55
C GLN A 221 -18.24 8.30 -11.97
N HIS A 222 -19.39 7.69 -11.69
CA HIS A 222 -20.68 8.13 -12.24
C HIS A 222 -21.67 8.61 -11.17
N ALA A 223 -21.54 8.14 -9.93
CA ALA A 223 -22.39 8.52 -8.82
C ALA A 223 -21.63 8.43 -7.48
N PRO A 224 -20.52 9.19 -7.32
CA PRO A 224 -19.71 9.17 -6.10
C PRO A 224 -20.51 9.55 -4.84
N GLU A 225 -21.55 10.39 -4.98
CA GLU A 225 -22.37 10.91 -3.87
C GLU A 225 -23.22 9.84 -3.18
N ILE A 226 -23.42 8.68 -3.82
CA ILE A 226 -24.17 7.54 -3.26
C ILE A 226 -23.32 6.27 -3.20
N SER A 227 -22.00 6.41 -3.39
CA SER A 227 -21.11 5.26 -3.55
C SER A 227 -20.82 4.50 -2.26
N ASP A 228 -21.04 5.14 -1.13
CA ASP A 228 -20.95 4.59 0.21
C ASP A 228 -22.27 3.99 0.72
N GLU A 229 -23.35 4.09 -0.06
CA GLU A 229 -24.67 3.66 0.39
C GLU A 229 -24.86 2.14 0.24
N PRO A 230 -25.25 1.40 1.30
CA PRO A 230 -25.28 -0.07 1.27
C PRO A 230 -26.14 -0.68 0.16
N GLU A 231 -27.23 -0.01 -0.24
CA GLU A 231 -28.10 -0.45 -1.35
C GLU A 231 -27.42 -0.38 -2.72
N MET A 232 -26.39 0.46 -2.86
CA MET A 232 -25.56 0.55 -4.06
C MET A 232 -24.38 -0.44 -4.02
N GLY A 233 -24.18 -1.15 -2.91
CA GLY A 233 -23.16 -2.18 -2.80
C GLY A 233 -23.39 -3.37 -3.74
N LEU A 234 -22.30 -4.06 -4.09
CA LEU A 234 -22.36 -5.23 -4.97
C LEU A 234 -23.26 -6.32 -4.41
N ALA A 235 -23.21 -6.55 -3.08
CA ALA A 235 -24.05 -7.54 -2.40
C ALA A 235 -25.56 -7.31 -2.63
N ALA A 236 -26.00 -6.05 -2.53
CA ALA A 236 -27.39 -5.67 -2.75
C ALA A 236 -27.79 -5.85 -4.22
N TRP A 237 -26.93 -5.41 -5.14
CA TRP A 237 -27.18 -5.55 -6.58
C TRP A 237 -27.18 -7.00 -7.03
N LEU A 238 -26.37 -7.88 -6.46
CA LEU A 238 -26.39 -9.31 -6.76
C LEU A 238 -27.43 -10.09 -5.95
N LYS A 239 -28.12 -9.45 -5.00
CA LYS A 239 -29.09 -10.08 -4.09
C LYS A 239 -28.49 -11.27 -3.33
N LEU A 240 -27.26 -11.11 -2.83
CA LEU A 240 -26.56 -12.19 -2.15
C LEU A 240 -27.27 -12.67 -0.88
N ALA A 241 -27.93 -11.74 -0.17
CA ALA A 241 -28.72 -12.05 1.03
C ALA A 241 -29.87 -13.03 0.75
N ASP A 242 -30.56 -12.89 -0.40
CA ASP A 242 -31.65 -13.80 -0.82
C ASP A 242 -31.17 -15.25 -0.98
N HIS A 243 -29.86 -15.44 -1.16
CA HIS A 243 -29.22 -16.73 -1.34
C HIS A 243 -28.26 -17.09 -0.19
N ASN A 244 -28.24 -16.35 0.92
CA ASN A 244 -27.33 -16.55 2.04
C ASN A 244 -25.86 -16.73 1.58
N ILE A 245 -25.39 -15.82 0.73
CA ILE A 245 -24.03 -15.82 0.18
C ILE A 245 -23.22 -14.71 0.83
N ASP A 246 -22.06 -15.05 1.39
CA ASP A 246 -21.16 -14.07 1.99
C ASP A 246 -20.29 -13.41 0.93
N LEU A 247 -20.11 -12.09 1.00
CA LEU A 247 -19.26 -11.33 0.10
C LEU A 247 -17.88 -11.06 0.72
N VAL A 248 -16.81 -11.33 -0.03
CA VAL A 248 -15.43 -11.01 0.34
C VAL A 248 -14.83 -10.02 -0.66
N GLU A 249 -14.55 -8.81 -0.18
CA GLU A 249 -14.01 -7.69 -0.95
C GLU A 249 -12.58 -7.31 -0.50
N ASP A 250 -12.12 -6.11 -0.88
CA ASP A 250 -10.83 -5.51 -0.48
C ASP A 250 -9.60 -6.34 -0.82
N GLN A 251 -9.70 -7.19 -1.85
CA GLN A 251 -8.62 -8.09 -2.27
C GLN A 251 -8.13 -9.00 -1.13
N ARG A 252 -8.95 -9.20 -0.09
CA ARG A 252 -8.56 -10.01 1.06
C ARG A 252 -8.48 -11.49 0.66
N PRO A 253 -7.50 -12.25 1.17
CA PRO A 253 -7.46 -13.70 1.00
C PRO A 253 -8.59 -14.37 1.77
N ILE A 254 -9.10 -15.47 1.21
CA ILE A 254 -9.93 -16.42 1.94
C ILE A 254 -9.01 -17.50 2.50
N MET A 255 -9.08 -17.77 3.81
CA MET A 255 -8.31 -18.83 4.45
C MET A 255 -9.18 -20.08 4.58
N ALA A 256 -8.83 -21.14 3.87
CA ALA A 256 -9.40 -22.48 4.04
C ALA A 256 -8.41 -23.32 4.85
N GLY A 257 -8.62 -23.38 6.18
CA GLY A 257 -7.56 -23.82 7.09
C GLY A 257 -6.32 -22.93 6.97
N LYS A 258 -5.16 -23.54 6.71
CA LYS A 258 -3.88 -22.83 6.49
C LYS A 258 -3.64 -22.43 5.03
N LEU A 259 -4.54 -22.76 4.09
CA LEU A 259 -4.41 -22.41 2.67
C LEU A 259 -5.01 -21.03 2.40
N PRO A 260 -4.23 -20.04 1.94
CA PRO A 260 -4.78 -18.83 1.35
C PRO A 260 -5.29 -19.10 -0.06
N ILE A 261 -6.51 -18.65 -0.33
CA ILE A 261 -7.18 -18.64 -1.63
C ILE A 261 -7.28 -17.19 -2.10
N LEU A 262 -6.67 -16.90 -3.24
CA LEU A 262 -6.69 -15.60 -3.92
C LEU A 262 -7.43 -15.72 -5.25
N HIS A 263 -7.98 -14.62 -5.78
CA HIS A 263 -8.42 -14.64 -7.16
C HIS A 263 -7.19 -14.64 -8.09
N GLY A 264 -6.28 -13.70 -7.87
CA GLY A 264 -4.97 -13.59 -8.49
C GLY A 264 -4.58 -12.16 -8.86
N HIS A 265 -5.55 -11.25 -9.02
CA HIS A 265 -5.30 -9.85 -9.37
C HIS A 265 -4.70 -9.02 -8.22
N GLU A 266 -4.81 -9.52 -6.99
CA GLU A 266 -4.32 -8.88 -5.77
C GLU A 266 -2.79 -8.70 -5.76
N LYS A 267 -2.08 -9.56 -6.49
CA LYS A 267 -0.61 -9.59 -6.54
C LYS A 267 0.01 -8.48 -7.40
N GLY A 268 -0.81 -7.57 -7.92
CA GLY A 268 -0.40 -6.50 -8.84
C GLY A 268 0.03 -7.01 -10.23
N LYS A 269 0.24 -6.08 -11.17
CA LYS A 269 0.70 -6.43 -12.53
C LYS A 269 2.19 -6.72 -12.56
N GLY A 270 2.62 -7.62 -13.42
CA GLY A 270 4.04 -7.92 -13.66
C GLY A 270 4.61 -7.18 -14.85
N ILE A 271 5.93 -7.29 -15.03
CA ILE A 271 6.62 -6.86 -16.25
C ILE A 271 6.15 -7.69 -17.45
N SER A 272 5.80 -8.96 -17.24
CA SER A 272 5.23 -9.84 -18.24
C SER A 272 4.15 -10.76 -17.64
N SER A 273 3.24 -11.22 -18.49
CA SER A 273 2.30 -12.28 -18.12
C SER A 273 3.09 -13.57 -17.86
N PRO A 274 2.91 -14.22 -16.70
CA PRO A 274 3.70 -15.39 -16.35
C PRO A 274 3.37 -16.55 -17.29
N VAL A 275 4.40 -17.28 -17.71
CA VAL A 275 4.25 -18.47 -18.58
C VAL A 275 3.55 -19.62 -17.85
N ASN A 276 3.73 -19.69 -16.53
CA ASN A 276 3.06 -20.58 -15.58
C ASN A 276 2.55 -19.71 -14.43
N GLN A 277 1.24 -19.69 -14.21
CA GLN A 277 0.59 -18.82 -13.24
C GLN A 277 0.97 -19.17 -11.80
N ALA A 278 0.94 -20.45 -11.45
CA ALA A 278 1.39 -20.93 -10.14
C ALA A 278 2.83 -20.52 -9.82
N ARG A 279 3.75 -20.63 -10.78
CA ARG A 279 5.13 -20.14 -10.59
C ARG A 279 5.18 -18.61 -10.44
N GLY A 280 4.36 -17.90 -11.19
CA GLY A 280 4.21 -16.44 -11.05
C GLY A 280 3.70 -16.02 -9.67
N ALA A 281 2.80 -16.80 -9.08
CA ALA A 281 2.32 -16.61 -7.72
C ALA A 281 3.45 -16.83 -6.70
N PHE A 282 4.18 -17.94 -6.82
CA PHE A 282 5.33 -18.24 -5.95
C PHE A 282 6.36 -17.10 -5.95
N LEU A 283 6.75 -16.62 -7.14
CA LEU A 283 7.76 -15.56 -7.27
C LEU A 283 7.33 -14.20 -6.69
N ARG A 284 6.03 -14.00 -6.41
CA ARG A 284 5.52 -12.76 -5.81
C ARG A 284 5.22 -12.91 -4.34
N LEU A 285 4.76 -14.08 -3.92
CA LEU A 285 4.22 -14.29 -2.58
C LEU A 285 5.18 -15.07 -1.68
N HIS A 286 6.08 -15.89 -2.24
CA HIS A 286 6.94 -16.80 -1.49
C HIS A 286 6.17 -17.67 -0.48
N HIS A 287 4.92 -18.01 -0.81
CA HIS A 287 4.01 -18.75 0.08
C HIS A 287 3.09 -19.66 -0.73
N THR A 288 2.62 -20.73 -0.09
CA THR A 288 1.63 -21.66 -0.64
C THR A 288 0.32 -20.93 -0.90
N VAL A 289 -0.28 -21.11 -2.08
CA VAL A 289 -1.50 -20.40 -2.48
C VAL A 289 -2.27 -21.15 -3.55
N LEU A 290 -3.60 -21.04 -3.52
CA LEU A 290 -4.48 -21.42 -4.62
C LEU A 290 -5.05 -20.16 -5.28
N GLU A 291 -4.92 -20.04 -6.60
CA GLU A 291 -5.46 -18.90 -7.34
C GLU A 291 -6.18 -19.24 -8.65
N GLY A 292 -7.03 -18.33 -9.12
CA GLY A 292 -7.67 -18.36 -10.44
C GLY A 292 -6.99 -17.37 -11.40
N HIS A 293 -7.79 -16.51 -12.03
CA HIS A 293 -7.42 -15.31 -12.81
C HIS A 293 -6.65 -15.56 -14.12
N GLY A 294 -5.72 -16.49 -14.11
CA GLY A 294 -4.90 -16.83 -15.27
C GLY A 294 -5.57 -17.77 -16.27
N HIS A 295 -6.78 -18.25 -15.96
CA HIS A 295 -7.61 -19.15 -16.77
C HIS A 295 -6.88 -20.42 -17.22
N ARG A 296 -5.87 -20.86 -16.48
CA ARG A 296 -4.99 -21.95 -16.89
C ARG A 296 -4.52 -22.76 -15.70
N THR A 297 -4.90 -24.03 -15.70
CA THR A 297 -4.47 -24.96 -14.67
C THR A 297 -2.94 -25.10 -14.66
N SER A 298 -2.32 -24.90 -13.49
CA SER A 298 -0.88 -25.12 -13.29
C SER A 298 -0.55 -25.39 -11.83
N GLY A 299 0.62 -25.98 -11.59
CA GLY A 299 1.21 -26.20 -10.27
C GLY A 299 2.69 -25.83 -10.26
N HIS A 300 3.20 -25.42 -9.11
CA HIS A 300 4.62 -25.14 -8.86
C HIS A 300 4.96 -25.50 -7.42
N CYS A 301 5.92 -26.41 -7.22
CA CYS A 301 6.42 -26.83 -5.91
C CYS A 301 7.87 -26.36 -5.78
N GLU A 302 8.20 -25.76 -4.64
CA GLU A 302 9.56 -25.38 -4.26
C GLU A 302 9.66 -25.43 -2.73
N PRO A 303 10.77 -25.90 -2.14
CA PRO A 303 10.95 -25.82 -0.69
C PRO A 303 11.30 -24.39 -0.26
N ASP A 304 10.95 -24.03 0.98
CA ASP A 304 11.50 -22.86 1.64
C ASP A 304 12.96 -23.09 2.09
N MET A 305 13.57 -22.08 2.71
CA MET A 305 14.96 -22.16 3.18
C MET A 305 15.19 -23.22 4.29
N PHE A 306 14.13 -23.71 4.92
CA PHE A 306 14.16 -24.72 5.98
C PHE A 306 13.66 -26.09 5.50
N GLY A 307 13.35 -26.24 4.20
CA GLY A 307 12.90 -27.49 3.61
C GLY A 307 11.40 -27.76 3.74
N ALA A 308 10.60 -26.80 4.23
CA ALA A 308 9.14 -26.92 4.23
C ALA A 308 8.61 -26.73 2.80
N GLU A 309 7.60 -27.51 2.42
CA GLU A 309 7.02 -27.42 1.08
C GLU A 309 6.25 -26.11 0.89
N VAL A 310 6.56 -25.41 -0.20
CA VAL A 310 5.73 -24.33 -0.74
C VAL A 310 5.14 -24.80 -2.07
N PHE A 311 3.81 -24.87 -2.15
CA PHE A 311 3.12 -25.27 -3.37
C PHE A 311 2.13 -24.19 -3.80
N CYS A 312 2.23 -23.74 -5.03
CA CYS A 312 1.26 -22.83 -5.64
C CYS A 312 0.42 -23.57 -6.68
N TRP A 313 -0.89 -23.34 -6.67
CA TRP A 313 -1.81 -23.84 -7.68
C TRP A 313 -2.49 -22.69 -8.39
N SER A 314 -2.72 -22.87 -9.69
CA SER A 314 -3.66 -22.06 -10.43
C SER A 314 -4.74 -22.95 -11.04
N THR A 315 -6.00 -22.52 -11.00
CA THR A 315 -7.13 -23.21 -11.62
C THR A 315 -7.34 -22.76 -13.07
N GLY A 316 -8.01 -23.60 -13.84
CA GLY A 316 -8.62 -23.17 -15.12
C GLY A 316 -9.79 -22.21 -14.87
N CYS A 317 -10.42 -21.78 -15.96
CA CYS A 317 -11.66 -20.99 -15.91
C CYS A 317 -12.90 -21.86 -16.17
N LEU A 318 -14.09 -21.28 -16.05
CA LEU A 318 -15.37 -21.91 -16.41
C LEU A 318 -16.12 -21.11 -17.49
N CYS A 319 -15.38 -20.26 -18.22
CA CYS A 319 -15.89 -19.37 -19.26
C CYS A 319 -15.44 -19.76 -20.67
N ASP A 320 -15.89 -19.01 -21.67
CA ASP A 320 -15.43 -19.16 -23.05
C ASP A 320 -13.89 -19.15 -23.13
N LEU A 321 -13.33 -20.15 -23.82
CA LEU A 321 -11.88 -20.29 -24.04
C LEU A 321 -11.39 -19.46 -25.23
N ARG A 322 -12.28 -18.81 -25.97
CA ARG A 322 -11.95 -17.99 -27.15
C ARG A 322 -12.60 -16.61 -27.11
N PRO A 323 -12.52 -15.87 -25.97
CA PRO A 323 -13.13 -14.56 -25.89
C PRO A 323 -12.41 -13.59 -26.84
N GLU A 324 -13.10 -12.52 -27.22
CA GLU A 324 -12.64 -11.56 -28.23
C GLU A 324 -11.25 -10.96 -27.91
N TYR A 325 -10.97 -10.71 -26.63
CA TYR A 325 -9.71 -10.15 -26.15
C TYR A 325 -8.56 -11.17 -26.08
N ALA A 326 -8.83 -12.47 -26.21
CA ALA A 326 -7.83 -13.53 -26.10
C ALA A 326 -8.15 -14.71 -27.03
N ARG A 327 -8.33 -14.46 -28.34
CA ARG A 327 -8.67 -15.51 -29.31
C ARG A 327 -7.60 -16.61 -29.42
N ILE A 328 -6.33 -16.25 -29.29
CA ILE A 328 -5.21 -17.20 -29.29
C ILE A 328 -4.61 -17.18 -27.89
N ASN A 329 -4.85 -18.25 -27.13
CA ASN A 329 -4.44 -18.37 -25.74
C ASN A 329 -4.12 -19.84 -25.38
N LYS A 330 -3.70 -20.05 -24.13
CA LYS A 330 -3.42 -21.37 -23.54
C LYS A 330 -4.40 -21.72 -22.40
N MET A 331 -5.58 -21.12 -22.42
CA MET A 331 -6.59 -21.30 -21.37
C MET A 331 -7.18 -22.70 -21.41
N ASN A 332 -7.68 -23.19 -20.28
CA ASN A 332 -8.39 -24.45 -20.20
C ASN A 332 -9.49 -24.38 -19.14
N TRP A 333 -10.48 -25.25 -19.27
CA TRP A 333 -11.49 -25.42 -18.24
C TRP A 333 -10.95 -26.19 -17.04
N GLY A 334 -11.30 -25.74 -15.84
CA GLY A 334 -10.84 -26.35 -14.60
C GLY A 334 -11.40 -25.69 -13.35
N PHE A 335 -11.27 -26.39 -12.23
CA PHE A 335 -11.72 -25.98 -10.89
C PHE A 335 -10.92 -26.78 -9.85
N ALA A 336 -11.14 -26.53 -8.56
CA ALA A 336 -10.46 -27.27 -7.50
C ALA A 336 -11.40 -27.70 -6.38
N SER A 337 -10.96 -28.69 -5.59
CA SER A 337 -11.48 -28.98 -4.27
C SER A 337 -10.35 -28.95 -3.24
N VAL A 338 -10.65 -28.52 -2.02
CA VAL A 338 -9.70 -28.42 -0.92
C VAL A 338 -10.27 -29.19 0.27
N GLN A 339 -9.65 -30.30 0.65
CA GLN A 339 -9.99 -30.98 1.89
C GLN A 339 -9.30 -30.26 3.05
N VAL A 340 -10.08 -29.69 3.96
CA VAL A 340 -9.59 -29.03 5.18
C VAL A 340 -9.77 -29.99 6.37
N PHE A 341 -8.74 -30.11 7.20
CA PHE A 341 -8.73 -30.95 8.40
C PHE A 341 -8.87 -30.11 9.69
N PRO A 342 -9.25 -30.71 10.84
CA PRO A 342 -9.49 -29.99 12.09
C PRO A 342 -8.29 -29.18 12.62
N ASP A 343 -7.06 -29.56 12.28
CA ASP A 343 -5.83 -28.86 12.68
C ASP A 343 -5.44 -27.72 11.71
N GLY A 344 -6.31 -27.45 10.73
CA GLY A 344 -6.10 -26.48 9.66
C GLY A 344 -5.17 -26.95 8.56
N SER A 345 -4.62 -28.16 8.61
CA SER A 345 -3.93 -28.73 7.45
C SER A 345 -4.92 -28.95 6.29
N PHE A 346 -4.40 -29.07 5.07
CA PHE A 346 -5.24 -29.15 3.88
C PHE A 346 -4.61 -30.01 2.78
N ASN A 347 -5.45 -30.53 1.89
CA ASN A 347 -5.05 -31.17 0.63
C ASN A 347 -5.82 -30.56 -0.54
N VAL A 348 -5.11 -30.14 -1.59
CA VAL A 348 -5.70 -29.56 -2.81
C VAL A 348 -5.78 -30.61 -3.90
N SER A 349 -6.97 -30.77 -4.49
CA SER A 349 -7.17 -31.49 -5.74
C SER A 349 -7.53 -30.50 -6.85
N ASN A 350 -6.68 -30.40 -7.86
CA ASN A 350 -6.88 -29.50 -9.00
C ASN A 350 -7.37 -30.31 -10.21
N TYR A 351 -8.44 -29.85 -10.86
CA TYR A 351 -9.11 -30.57 -11.92
C TYR A 351 -9.12 -29.79 -13.23
N ARG A 352 -9.12 -30.54 -14.33
CA ARG A 352 -9.35 -30.06 -15.69
C ARG A 352 -10.61 -30.68 -16.26
N ILE A 353 -11.27 -29.96 -17.15
CA ILE A 353 -12.47 -30.42 -17.85
C ILE A 353 -12.18 -30.49 -19.34
N THR A 354 -12.54 -31.60 -19.98
CA THR A 354 -12.44 -31.74 -21.43
C THR A 354 -13.58 -31.03 -22.16
N ALA A 355 -13.48 -30.91 -23.49
CA ALA A 355 -14.53 -30.33 -24.31
C ALA A 355 -15.87 -31.09 -24.18
N GLU A 356 -15.82 -32.39 -23.88
CA GLU A 356 -16.98 -33.25 -23.67
C GLU A 356 -17.51 -33.22 -22.23
N GLY A 357 -17.00 -32.33 -21.37
CA GLY A 357 -17.43 -32.22 -19.97
C GLY A 357 -16.86 -33.30 -19.05
N LYS A 358 -15.81 -34.04 -19.45
CA LYS A 358 -15.19 -35.05 -18.57
C LYS A 358 -14.19 -34.40 -17.63
N VAL A 359 -14.37 -34.62 -16.33
CA VAL A 359 -13.46 -34.14 -15.27
C VAL A 359 -12.26 -35.08 -15.14
N ARG A 360 -11.06 -34.51 -15.03
CA ARG A 360 -9.78 -35.22 -14.86
C ARG A 360 -8.94 -34.51 -13.80
N THR A 361 -8.21 -35.27 -12.99
CA THR A 361 -7.18 -34.69 -12.11
C THR A 361 -6.06 -34.09 -12.95
N SER A 362 -5.54 -32.93 -12.54
CA SER A 362 -4.60 -32.17 -13.35
C SER A 362 -3.15 -32.59 -13.21
#